data_AF-A0A087SQV8-F1
#
_entry.id   AF-A0A087SQV8-F1
#
_cell.length_a   1.000
_cell.length_b   1.000
_cell.length_c   1.000
_cell.angle_alpha   90.00
_cell.angle_beta   90.00
_cell.angle_gamma   90.00
#
_symmetry.space_group_name_H-M   'P 1'
#
loop_
_entity.id
_entity.type
_entity.pdbx_description
1 polymer ?
#
loop_
_entity_poly.entity_id
_entity_poly.type
_entity_poly.pdbx_seq_one_letter_code
_entity_poly.pdbx_strand_id
1 'polypeptide(L)'
;MLPQGSETEALALGSDPQSLAPPWRLLLLSDGSVTRHLSLLTQSEVNVDCVGMDLHSDADPLPEEAEVMGGGLLLRQVFLRTRRRQALVYARSWWRADSVDGYLTWEGIEVWGGEAIGMGSMSLDKAQPIWTSLSERKTELYREILTVECGHNEELEREFGRPGPFWGRYYIFWHAGQPLTVIQEVFSPGMDEWLGPSSPPVH
;
A
#
# COMPACT_ATOMS: atom_id res chain seq x y z
N MET A 1 -1.76 14.11 9.92
CA MET A 1 -3.01 13.39 10.23
C MET A 1 -3.87 13.52 8.99
N LEU A 2 -3.75 12.55 8.08
CA LEU A 2 -4.66 12.43 6.94
C LEU A 2 -6.05 12.16 7.55
N PRO A 3 -7.08 12.98 7.30
CA PRO A 3 -8.39 12.73 7.86
C PRO A 3 -8.94 11.40 7.32
N GLN A 4 -9.50 10.59 8.22
CA GLN A 4 -10.36 9.43 7.93
C GLN A 4 -11.69 9.88 7.29
N GLY A 5 -11.61 10.63 6.20
CA GLY A 5 -12.71 11.37 5.60
C GLY A 5 -13.19 10.74 4.29
N SER A 6 -14.41 10.20 4.34
CA SER A 6 -15.36 10.05 3.23
C SER A 6 -14.81 9.46 1.92
N GLU A 7 -14.94 8.14 1.81
CA GLU A 7 -15.16 7.47 0.52
C GLU A 7 -16.34 8.11 -0.22
N THR A 8 -16.09 8.99 -1.20
CA THR A 8 -16.88 9.00 -2.44
C THR A 8 -16.10 9.64 -3.60
N GLU A 9 -14.84 9.27 -3.78
CA GLU A 9 -14.28 9.00 -5.11
C GLU A 9 -13.41 7.76 -4.95
N ALA A 10 -14.07 6.62 -4.72
CA ALA A 10 -13.42 5.33 -4.72
C ALA A 10 -12.76 5.13 -6.09
N LEU A 11 -11.53 4.61 -6.12
CA LEU A 11 -10.98 4.09 -7.36
C LEU A 11 -12.01 3.09 -7.90
N ALA A 12 -12.63 3.40 -9.04
CA ALA A 12 -13.72 2.59 -9.55
C ALA A 12 -13.12 1.33 -10.19
N LEU A 13 -13.73 0.18 -9.89
CA LEU A 13 -13.65 -1.01 -10.73
C LEU A 13 -14.15 -0.61 -12.12
N GLY A 14 -13.28 -0.52 -13.14
CA GLY A 14 -13.79 -0.45 -14.51
C GLY A 14 -13.00 0.27 -15.59
N SER A 15 -11.80 0.80 -15.35
CA SER A 15 -10.98 1.25 -16.49
C SER A 15 -10.24 0.05 -17.09
N ASP A 16 -10.43 -0.22 -18.39
CA ASP A 16 -9.78 -1.34 -19.08
C ASP A 16 -8.25 -1.19 -19.03
N PRO A 17 -7.51 -2.03 -18.28
CA PRO A 17 -6.06 -1.94 -18.21
C PRO A 17 -5.38 -2.17 -19.56
N GLN A 18 -6.08 -2.72 -20.57
CA GLN A 18 -5.54 -2.87 -21.92
C GLN A 18 -5.30 -1.52 -22.61
N SER A 19 -5.95 -0.45 -22.16
CA SER A 19 -5.73 0.92 -22.65
C SER A 19 -4.41 1.53 -22.17
N LEU A 20 -3.78 0.95 -21.14
CA LEU A 20 -2.51 1.40 -20.59
C LEU A 20 -1.33 0.99 -21.45
N ALA A 21 -0.27 1.80 -21.39
CA ALA A 21 1.02 1.41 -21.96
C ALA A 21 1.47 0.05 -21.40
N PRO A 22 2.14 -0.81 -22.19
CA PRO A 22 2.55 -2.14 -21.73
C PRO A 22 3.34 -2.16 -20.39
N PRO A 23 4.24 -1.19 -20.09
CA PRO A 23 4.93 -1.15 -18.80
C PRO A 23 4.00 -0.95 -17.60
N TRP A 24 2.95 -0.14 -17.75
CA TRP A 24 1.92 0.06 -16.72
C TRP A 24 1.21 -1.26 -16.40
N ARG A 25 0.82 -2.00 -17.43
CA ARG A 25 0.16 -3.32 -17.27
C ARG A 25 1.05 -4.32 -16.55
N LEU A 26 2.33 -4.37 -16.93
CA LEU A 26 3.32 -5.24 -16.28
C LEU A 26 3.52 -4.86 -14.81
N LEU A 27 3.55 -3.56 -14.49
CA LEU A 27 3.70 -3.11 -13.11
C LEU A 27 2.46 -3.44 -12.27
N LEU A 28 1.26 -3.13 -12.76
CA LEU A 28 0.01 -3.35 -12.04
C LEU A 28 -0.24 -4.84 -11.77
N LEU A 29 0.04 -5.71 -12.74
CA LEU A 29 -0.20 -7.15 -12.64
C LEU A 29 0.98 -7.95 -12.09
N SER A 30 2.06 -7.28 -11.66
CA SER A 30 3.28 -7.96 -11.24
C SER A 30 3.21 -8.51 -9.81
N ASP A 31 3.69 -9.74 -9.62
CA ASP A 31 3.94 -10.33 -8.29
C ASP A 31 5.28 -9.90 -7.65
N GLY A 32 6.07 -9.08 -8.35
CA GLY A 32 7.31 -8.51 -7.84
C GLY A 32 7.09 -7.48 -6.72
N SER A 33 8.17 -7.17 -6.00
CA SER A 33 8.19 -6.08 -5.01
C SER A 33 8.12 -4.73 -5.72
N VAL A 34 7.11 -3.91 -5.41
CA VAL A 34 6.99 -2.55 -5.94
C VAL A 34 8.20 -1.71 -5.59
N THR A 35 8.69 -1.78 -4.35
CA THR A 35 9.89 -1.04 -3.95
C THR A 35 11.09 -1.37 -4.85
N ARG A 36 11.30 -2.67 -5.15
CA ARG A 36 12.36 -3.09 -6.07
C ARG A 36 12.14 -2.57 -7.49
N HIS A 37 10.91 -2.64 -7.99
CA HIS A 37 10.57 -2.12 -9.32
C HIS A 37 10.80 -0.62 -9.42
N LEU A 38 10.33 0.15 -8.44
CA LEU A 38 10.54 1.60 -8.37
C LEU A 38 12.03 1.95 -8.32
N SER A 39 12.84 1.21 -7.54
CA SER A 39 14.29 1.46 -7.51
C SER A 39 14.97 1.19 -8.84
N LEU A 40 14.55 0.16 -9.58
CA LEU A 40 15.08 -0.14 -10.91
C LEU A 40 14.62 0.90 -11.96
N LEU A 41 13.35 1.27 -11.95
CA LEU A 41 12.77 2.25 -12.89
C LEU A 41 13.39 3.64 -12.70
N THR A 42 13.51 4.09 -11.46
CA THR A 42 14.00 5.44 -11.12
C THR A 42 15.52 5.51 -10.98
N GLN A 43 16.20 4.36 -11.01
CA GLN A 43 17.63 4.22 -10.70
C GLN A 43 18.02 4.92 -9.38
N SER A 44 17.09 4.94 -8.43
CA SER A 44 17.19 5.69 -7.18
C SER A 44 16.77 4.83 -6.00
N GLU A 45 17.32 5.13 -4.84
CA GLU A 45 16.85 4.55 -3.59
C GLU A 45 15.41 5.00 -3.30
N VAL A 46 14.56 4.04 -2.95
CA VAL A 46 13.16 4.25 -2.61
C VAL A 46 13.01 4.04 -1.11
N ASN A 47 12.62 5.11 -0.42
CA ASN A 47 12.35 5.11 1.00
C ASN A 47 10.87 4.91 1.26
N VAL A 48 10.56 4.27 2.38
CA VAL A 48 9.21 4.12 2.89
C VAL A 48 8.98 5.18 3.97
N ASP A 49 8.02 6.06 3.72
CA ASP A 49 7.62 7.14 4.61
C ASP A 49 6.30 6.74 5.28
N CYS A 50 6.35 6.37 6.56
CA CYS A 50 5.18 5.90 7.30
C CYS A 50 4.37 7.09 7.82
N VAL A 51 3.13 7.23 7.33
CA VAL A 51 2.28 8.38 7.64
C VAL A 51 1.19 8.07 8.67
N GLY A 52 0.91 6.79 8.91
CA GLY A 52 -0.03 6.33 9.91
C GLY A 52 0.06 4.82 10.05
N MET A 53 -0.12 4.32 11.28
CA MET A 53 -0.29 2.90 11.51
C MET A 53 -0.86 2.69 12.90
N ASP A 54 -2.08 2.18 12.89
CA ASP A 54 -2.99 2.23 14.02
C ASP A 54 -3.90 1.00 13.94
N LEU A 55 -4.47 0.58 15.08
CA LEU A 55 -5.51 -0.43 15.06
C LEU A 55 -6.68 0.11 14.23
N HIS A 56 -7.11 -0.69 13.27
CA HIS A 56 -8.25 -0.36 12.44
C HIS A 56 -9.49 -0.21 13.32
N SER A 57 -10.18 0.91 13.13
CA SER A 57 -11.43 1.23 13.81
C SER A 57 -12.59 0.60 13.05
N ASP A 58 -13.55 0.00 13.75
CA ASP A 58 -14.79 -0.54 13.14
C ASP A 58 -15.64 0.54 12.41
N ALA A 59 -15.31 1.82 12.58
CA ALA A 59 -15.96 2.93 11.89
C ALA A 59 -15.43 3.18 10.47
N ASP A 60 -14.24 2.67 10.14
CA ASP A 60 -13.66 2.82 8.80
C ASP A 60 -14.09 1.65 7.90
N PRO A 61 -14.43 1.91 6.63
CA PRO A 61 -14.77 0.85 5.69
C PRO A 61 -13.57 -0.08 5.52
N LEU A 62 -13.83 -1.37 5.69
CA LEU A 62 -12.87 -2.44 5.51
C LEU A 62 -13.16 -3.13 4.18
N PRO A 63 -12.14 -3.41 3.36
CA PRO A 63 -12.34 -4.22 2.17
C PRO A 63 -12.84 -5.63 2.52
N GLU A 64 -13.70 -6.21 1.68
CA GLU A 64 -14.32 -7.52 1.93
C GLU A 64 -13.28 -8.61 2.23
N GLU A 65 -12.15 -8.62 1.53
CA GLU A 65 -11.09 -9.62 1.73
C GLU A 65 -10.36 -9.45 3.07
N ALA A 66 -10.34 -8.23 3.60
CA ALA A 66 -9.80 -7.96 4.93
C ALA A 66 -10.81 -8.30 6.03
N GLU A 67 -12.13 -8.19 5.79
CA GLU A 67 -13.16 -8.67 6.73
C GLU A 67 -13.00 -10.16 7.03
N VAL A 68 -12.67 -10.96 6.00
CA VAL A 68 -12.47 -12.42 6.12
C VAL A 68 -11.25 -12.78 6.99
N MET A 69 -10.29 -11.86 7.16
CA MET A 69 -9.10 -12.13 7.98
C MET A 69 -9.42 -12.29 9.47
N GLY A 70 -10.50 -11.67 9.94
CA GLY A 70 -10.99 -11.71 11.32
C GLY A 70 -10.04 -11.10 12.36
N GLY A 71 -10.58 -10.77 13.53
CA GLY A 71 -9.83 -10.22 14.66
C GLY A 71 -9.46 -8.74 14.50
N GLY A 72 -8.65 -8.22 15.43
CA GLY A 72 -8.14 -6.85 15.35
C GLY A 72 -7.17 -6.71 14.17
N LEU A 73 -7.43 -5.73 13.30
CA LEU A 73 -6.55 -5.42 12.19
C LEU A 73 -5.67 -4.21 12.52
N LEU A 74 -4.44 -4.23 12.05
CA LEU A 74 -3.53 -3.10 12.06
C LEU A 74 -3.53 -2.50 10.66
N LEU A 75 -4.01 -1.27 10.54
CA LEU A 75 -3.90 -0.47 9.32
C LEU A 75 -2.52 0.16 9.30
N ARG A 76 -1.83 0.08 8.17
CA ARG A 76 -0.55 0.78 7.92
C ARG A 76 -0.65 1.56 6.62
N GLN A 77 -0.29 2.83 6.68
CA GLN A 77 -0.31 3.78 5.56
C GLN A 77 1.09 4.31 5.31
N VAL A 78 1.57 4.18 4.09
CA VAL A 78 2.93 4.59 3.72
C VAL A 78 2.97 5.27 2.35
N PHE A 79 3.95 6.15 2.17
CA PHE A 79 4.38 6.60 0.85
C PHE A 79 5.72 5.97 0.48
N LEU A 80 5.84 5.51 -0.76
CA LEU A 80 7.12 5.17 -1.36
C LEU A 80 7.65 6.41 -2.07
N ARG A 81 8.76 6.95 -1.57
CA ARG A 81 9.36 8.20 -2.05
C ARG A 81 10.78 7.97 -2.56
N THR A 82 11.16 8.67 -3.62
CA THR A 82 12.58 8.73 -4.03
C THR A 82 13.37 9.63 -3.07
N ARG A 83 14.70 9.61 -3.17
CA ARG A 83 15.59 10.53 -2.44
C ARG A 83 15.26 12.03 -2.63
N ARG A 84 14.59 12.39 -3.73
CA ARG A 84 14.10 13.76 -3.99
C ARG A 84 12.76 14.08 -3.31
N ARG A 85 12.28 13.21 -2.40
CA ARG A 85 10.98 13.29 -1.70
C ARG A 85 9.75 13.25 -2.62
N GLN A 86 9.94 12.93 -3.89
CA GLN A 86 8.82 12.70 -4.82
C GLN A 86 8.09 11.43 -4.39
N ALA A 87 6.80 11.54 -4.04
CA ALA A 87 5.94 10.38 -3.83
C ALA A 87 5.63 9.72 -5.17
N LEU A 88 5.89 8.42 -5.23
CA LEU A 88 5.61 7.59 -6.40
C LEU A 88 4.42 6.67 -6.17
N VAL A 89 4.30 6.14 -4.95
CA VAL A 89 3.23 5.21 -4.61
C VAL A 89 2.74 5.53 -3.20
N TYR A 90 1.44 5.50 -3.03
CA TYR A 90 0.79 5.43 -1.74
C TYR A 90 0.33 3.99 -1.51
N ALA A 91 0.54 3.44 -0.32
CA ALA A 91 0.08 2.11 0.00
C ALA A 91 -0.64 2.08 1.35
N ARG A 92 -1.79 1.39 1.36
CA ARG A 92 -2.50 0.99 2.57
C ARG A 92 -2.39 -0.52 2.71
N SER A 93 -2.13 -0.99 3.92
CA SER A 93 -2.11 -2.42 4.19
C SER A 93 -2.82 -2.73 5.50
N TRP A 94 -3.61 -3.79 5.51
CA TRP A 94 -4.34 -4.29 6.67
C TRP A 94 -3.71 -5.60 7.08
N TRP A 95 -3.26 -5.68 8.33
CA TRP A 95 -2.53 -6.82 8.88
C TRP A 95 -3.31 -7.43 10.03
N ARG A 96 -3.32 -8.75 10.15
CA ARG A 96 -3.87 -9.38 11.36
C ARG A 96 -2.92 -9.09 12.53
N ALA A 97 -3.44 -8.47 13.58
CA ALA A 97 -2.63 -7.99 14.70
C ALA A 97 -1.87 -9.12 15.43
N ASP A 98 -2.38 -10.34 15.41
CA ASP A 98 -1.75 -11.52 16.03
C ASP A 98 -0.53 -12.07 15.29
N SER A 99 -0.29 -11.64 14.04
CA SER A 99 0.74 -12.20 13.16
C SER A 99 1.69 -11.14 12.60
N VAL A 100 1.38 -9.86 12.80
CA VAL A 100 2.09 -8.73 12.21
C VAL A 100 3.56 -8.63 12.65
N ASP A 101 3.89 -8.99 13.89
CA ASP A 101 5.26 -8.96 14.45
C ASP A 101 6.24 -9.85 13.69
N GLY A 102 5.73 -10.86 12.97
CA GLY A 102 6.52 -11.72 12.11
C GLY A 102 7.02 -11.03 10.82
N TYR A 103 6.40 -9.92 10.43
CA TYR A 103 6.51 -9.34 9.08
C TYR A 103 6.81 -7.85 9.06
N LEU A 104 6.34 -7.11 10.06
CA LEU A 104 6.62 -5.69 10.21
C LEU A 104 7.51 -5.48 11.44
N THR A 105 8.63 -4.79 11.26
CA THR A 105 9.38 -4.24 12.39
C THR A 105 8.68 -2.95 12.81
N TRP A 106 8.17 -2.92 14.03
CA TRP A 106 7.58 -1.73 14.63
C TRP A 106 8.03 -1.62 16.09
N GLU A 107 8.31 -0.42 16.59
CA GLU A 107 8.57 -0.18 18.02
C GLU A 107 7.34 0.51 18.68
N GLY A 108 6.52 -0.26 19.42
CA GLY A 108 5.40 0.20 20.31
C GLY A 108 4.01 -0.43 20.01
N ILE A 109 3.41 -1.32 20.79
CA ILE A 109 3.04 -1.25 22.21
C ILE A 109 3.22 -2.68 22.73
N GLU A 110 3.90 -2.88 23.86
CA GLU A 110 3.83 -4.17 24.56
C GLU A 110 2.39 -4.40 25.04
N VAL A 111 1.65 -5.25 24.33
CA VAL A 111 0.33 -5.70 24.78
C VAL A 111 0.52 -6.96 25.62
N TRP A 112 0.83 -6.79 26.90
CA TRP A 112 0.74 -7.89 27.88
C TRP A 112 -0.62 -7.85 28.57
N GLY A 113 -1.44 -8.87 28.36
CA GLY A 113 -2.55 -9.17 29.27
C GLY A 113 -3.73 -8.18 29.28
N GLY A 114 -4.20 -7.74 28.11
CA GLY A 114 -5.57 -7.23 27.98
C GLY A 114 -5.87 -5.83 28.54
N GLU A 115 -4.87 -5.03 28.90
CA GLU A 115 -5.05 -3.59 29.17
C GLU A 115 -3.92 -2.78 28.52
N ALA A 116 -4.28 -1.73 27.78
CA ALA A 116 -3.34 -0.82 27.14
C ALA A 116 -2.73 0.10 28.21
N ILE A 117 -1.47 -0.13 28.58
CA ILE A 117 -0.73 0.72 29.52
C ILE A 117 0.41 1.42 28.78
N GLY A 118 0.31 2.76 28.66
CA GLY A 118 1.46 3.64 28.43
C GLY A 118 1.52 4.33 27.08
N MET A 119 1.38 5.67 27.10
CA MET A 119 1.78 6.56 26.01
C MET A 119 3.32 6.57 25.89
N GLY A 120 3.87 5.63 25.13
CA GLY A 120 5.24 5.71 24.61
C GLY A 120 5.27 6.62 23.39
N SER A 121 6.27 7.50 23.30
CA SER A 121 6.50 8.36 22.13
C SER A 121 6.66 7.52 20.87
N MET A 122 5.69 7.62 19.96
CA MET A 122 5.68 6.99 18.63
C MET A 122 6.85 7.52 17.81
N SER A 123 7.89 6.71 17.62
CA SER A 123 8.90 6.97 16.60
C SER A 123 8.41 6.33 15.29
N LEU A 124 7.88 7.16 14.38
CA LEU A 124 7.45 6.77 13.03
C LEU A 124 8.63 6.42 12.11
N ASP A 125 9.88 6.48 12.60
CA ASP A 125 11.10 6.47 11.78
C ASP A 125 11.58 5.07 11.32
N LYS A 126 10.82 4.00 11.56
CA LYS A 126 11.23 2.65 11.13
C LYS A 126 10.11 1.88 10.45
N ALA A 127 9.86 2.23 9.19
CA ALA A 127 9.06 1.43 8.27
C ALA A 127 9.99 0.78 7.24
N GLN A 128 10.36 -0.49 7.44
CA GLN A 128 11.01 -1.23 6.36
C GLN A 128 9.98 -1.58 5.26
N PRO A 129 10.41 -1.68 3.99
CA PRO A 129 9.60 -2.30 2.95
C PRO A 129 9.20 -3.72 3.36
N ILE A 130 7.95 -4.09 3.11
CA ILE A 130 7.43 -5.44 3.44
C ILE A 130 8.34 -6.53 2.85
N TRP A 131 8.83 -6.31 1.64
CA TRP A 131 9.74 -7.24 0.95
C TRP A 131 11.05 -7.49 1.69
N THR A 132 11.59 -6.50 2.42
CA THR A 132 12.86 -6.67 3.14
C THR A 132 12.71 -7.72 4.23
N SER A 133 11.68 -7.58 5.08
CA SER A 133 11.35 -8.57 6.12
C SER A 133 11.12 -9.97 5.55
N LEU A 134 10.40 -10.07 4.43
CA LEU A 134 10.09 -11.35 3.77
C LEU A 134 11.33 -12.03 3.20
N SER A 135 12.22 -11.25 2.57
CA SER A 135 13.43 -11.77 1.92
C SER A 135 14.44 -12.27 2.94
N GLU A 136 14.63 -11.53 4.03
CA GLU A 136 15.57 -11.91 5.10
C GLU A 136 15.15 -13.22 5.77
N ARG A 137 13.84 -13.40 5.98
CA ARG A 137 13.26 -14.59 6.61
C ARG A 137 12.99 -15.74 5.64
N LYS A 138 13.18 -15.51 4.33
CA LYS A 138 12.85 -16.44 3.24
C LYS A 138 11.41 -16.97 3.36
N THR A 139 10.48 -16.11 3.77
CA THR A 139 9.10 -16.53 3.99
C THR A 139 8.41 -16.71 2.65
N GLU A 140 7.94 -17.93 2.39
CA GLU A 140 7.08 -18.20 1.23
C GLU A 140 5.71 -17.57 1.48
N LEU A 141 5.35 -16.65 0.59
CA LEU A 141 4.03 -16.06 0.51
C LEU A 141 3.46 -16.32 -0.88
N TYR A 142 2.16 -16.61 -0.92
CA TYR A 142 1.40 -16.60 -2.15
C TYR A 142 0.70 -15.26 -2.28
N ARG A 143 0.86 -14.58 -3.43
CA ARG A 143 0.17 -13.33 -3.73
C ARG A 143 -0.95 -13.60 -4.72
N GLU A 144 -2.07 -12.97 -4.48
CA GLU A 144 -3.20 -12.98 -5.40
C GLU A 144 -3.63 -11.54 -5.66
N ILE A 145 -3.43 -11.07 -6.91
CA ILE A 145 -3.96 -9.78 -7.36
C ILE A 145 -5.46 -9.93 -7.54
N LEU A 146 -6.22 -9.18 -6.75
CA LEU A 146 -7.67 -9.23 -6.72
C LEU A 146 -8.25 -8.32 -7.80
N THR A 147 -7.82 -7.05 -7.80
CA THR A 147 -8.38 -6.01 -8.65
C THR A 147 -7.34 -4.98 -9.08
N VAL A 148 -7.54 -4.40 -10.27
CA VAL A 148 -6.90 -3.15 -10.72
C VAL A 148 -7.97 -2.07 -10.74
N GLU A 149 -7.65 -0.92 -10.17
CA GLU A 149 -8.61 0.17 -9.94
C GLU A 149 -8.12 1.46 -10.61
N CYS A 150 -9.05 2.33 -10.99
CA CYS A 150 -8.73 3.63 -11.56
C CYS A 150 -9.73 4.68 -11.08
N GLY A 151 -9.25 5.84 -10.63
CA GLY A 151 -10.12 6.92 -10.17
C GLY A 151 -9.37 8.16 -9.72
N HIS A 152 -10.07 9.04 -9.01
CA HIS A 152 -9.55 10.32 -8.56
C HIS A 152 -9.61 10.42 -7.04
N ASN A 153 -8.72 11.22 -6.45
CA ASN A 153 -8.69 11.44 -5.01
C ASN A 153 -7.93 12.73 -4.69
N GLU A 154 -8.63 13.77 -4.23
CA GLU A 154 -8.05 15.10 -4.00
C GLU A 154 -6.86 15.10 -3.02
N GLU A 155 -6.84 14.18 -2.06
CA GLU A 155 -5.74 14.09 -1.09
C GLU A 155 -4.48 13.50 -1.72
N LEU A 156 -4.64 12.43 -2.49
CA LEU A 156 -3.54 11.88 -3.29
C LEU A 156 -3.07 12.86 -4.36
N GLU A 157 -3.94 13.71 -4.92
CA GLU A 157 -3.52 14.79 -5.83
C GLU A 157 -2.58 15.78 -5.13
N ARG A 158 -2.88 16.16 -3.88
CA ARG A 158 -2.02 17.03 -3.08
C ARG A 158 -0.69 16.36 -2.74
N GLU A 159 -0.71 15.10 -2.31
CA GLU A 159 0.49 14.36 -1.88
C GLU A 159 1.41 13.97 -3.06
N PHE A 160 0.83 13.61 -4.21
CA PHE A 160 1.58 13.36 -5.44
C PHE A 160 1.94 14.64 -6.20
N GLY A 161 1.26 15.75 -5.90
CA GLY A 161 1.44 17.04 -6.59
C GLY A 161 0.99 17.00 -8.05
N ARG A 162 0.10 16.06 -8.42
CA ARG A 162 -0.40 15.86 -9.79
C ARG A 162 -1.86 15.41 -9.75
N PRO A 163 -2.72 15.91 -10.65
CA PRO A 163 -4.09 15.43 -10.76
C PRO A 163 -4.12 14.00 -11.29
N GLY A 164 -5.20 13.27 -10.97
CA GLY A 164 -5.45 11.94 -11.51
C GLY A 164 -5.75 11.92 -13.02
N PRO A 165 -6.18 10.77 -13.58
CA PRO A 165 -6.59 9.57 -12.84
C PRO A 165 -5.39 8.83 -12.22
N PHE A 166 -5.64 8.21 -11.07
CA PHE A 166 -4.72 7.32 -10.41
C PHE A 166 -5.04 5.88 -10.74
N TRP A 167 -4.01 5.12 -11.06
CA TRP A 167 -4.12 3.67 -11.18
C TRP A 167 -3.66 3.05 -9.89
N GLY A 168 -4.39 2.03 -9.47
CA GLY A 168 -4.08 1.27 -8.28
C GLY A 168 -4.29 -0.21 -8.50
N ARG A 169 -3.85 -0.98 -7.51
CA ARG A 169 -4.11 -2.39 -7.44
C ARG A 169 -4.36 -2.81 -6.02
N TYR A 170 -5.14 -3.88 -5.91
CA TYR A 170 -5.57 -4.45 -4.67
C TYR A 170 -5.21 -5.93 -4.67
N TYR A 171 -4.51 -6.40 -3.64
CA TYR A 171 -4.05 -7.79 -3.58
C TYR A 171 -3.90 -8.29 -2.16
N ILE A 172 -3.99 -9.61 -2.01
CA ILE A 172 -3.85 -10.30 -0.74
C ILE A 172 -2.60 -11.17 -0.73
N PHE A 173 -1.94 -11.22 0.43
CA PHE A 173 -0.92 -12.22 0.70
C PHE A 173 -1.50 -13.35 1.54
N TRP A 174 -1.15 -14.56 1.17
CA TRP A 174 -1.46 -15.79 1.88
C TRP A 174 -0.19 -16.40 2.45
N HIS A 175 -0.28 -16.89 3.68
CA HIS A 175 0.77 -17.67 4.33
C HIS A 175 0.17 -18.93 4.96
N ALA A 176 0.74 -20.10 4.65
CA ALA A 176 0.25 -21.39 5.14
C ALA A 176 -1.27 -21.61 4.92
N GLY A 177 -1.80 -21.14 3.79
CA GLY A 177 -3.22 -21.27 3.44
C GLY A 177 -4.17 -20.34 4.19
N GLN A 178 -3.65 -19.38 4.96
CA GLN A 178 -4.44 -18.35 5.64
C GLN A 178 -4.13 -16.97 5.05
N PRO A 179 -5.12 -16.07 4.94
CA PRO A 179 -4.86 -14.70 4.52
C PRO A 179 -4.01 -14.00 5.59
N LEU A 180 -2.99 -13.26 5.18
CA LEU A 180 -2.03 -12.62 6.08
C LEU A 180 -2.21 -11.11 6.12
N THR A 181 -2.28 -10.50 4.95
CA THR A 181 -2.46 -9.05 4.81
C THR A 181 -3.07 -8.75 3.46
N VAL A 182 -3.89 -7.71 3.43
CA VAL A 182 -4.35 -7.12 2.17
C VAL A 182 -3.68 -5.79 1.96
N ILE A 183 -3.33 -5.50 0.71
CA ILE A 183 -2.55 -4.32 0.33
C ILE A 183 -3.23 -3.64 -0.84
N GLN A 184 -3.50 -2.35 -0.67
CA GLN A 184 -3.87 -1.45 -1.75
C GLN A 184 -2.67 -0.56 -2.06
N GLU A 185 -2.31 -0.48 -3.33
CA GLU A 185 -1.27 0.43 -3.84
C GLU A 185 -1.89 1.36 -4.86
N VAL A 186 -1.57 2.65 -4.76
CA VAL A 186 -2.00 3.69 -5.69
C VAL A 186 -0.78 4.39 -6.24
N PHE A 187 -0.65 4.42 -7.56
CA PHE A 187 0.53 4.90 -8.28
C PHE A 187 0.33 6.35 -8.75
N SER A 188 1.36 7.17 -8.56
CA SER A 188 1.40 8.55 -9.03
C SER A 188 1.38 8.61 -10.56
N PRO A 189 0.65 9.54 -11.19
CA PRO A 189 0.72 9.81 -12.62
C PRO A 189 2.11 10.34 -13.04
N GLY A 190 2.94 10.75 -12.08
CA GLY A 190 4.35 11.02 -12.31
C GLY A 190 5.13 9.82 -12.85
N MET A 191 4.61 8.60 -12.68
CA MET A 191 5.24 7.39 -13.18
C MET A 191 5.20 7.25 -14.71
N ASP A 192 4.41 8.07 -15.40
CA ASP A 192 4.36 8.15 -16.86
C ASP A 192 5.73 8.45 -17.48
N GLU A 193 6.60 9.14 -16.75
CA GLU A 193 7.98 9.42 -17.16
C GLU A 193 8.76 8.14 -17.50
N TRP A 194 8.47 7.03 -16.81
CA TRP A 194 9.14 5.74 -17.02
C TRP A 194 8.27 4.69 -17.69
N LEU A 195 6.95 4.76 -17.50
CA LEU A 195 6.03 3.71 -17.92
C LEU A 195 5.27 4.02 -19.22
N GLY A 196 5.37 5.25 -19.71
CA GLY A 196 4.50 5.75 -20.77
C GLY A 196 3.15 6.23 -20.23
N PRO A 197 2.22 6.68 -21.09
CA PRO A 197 0.99 7.33 -20.65
C PRO A 197 0.07 6.37 -19.86
N SER A 198 -0.42 6.84 -18.71
CA SER A 198 -1.45 6.16 -17.91
C SER A 198 -2.88 6.55 -18.31
N SER A 199 -3.04 7.52 -19.20
CA SER A 199 -4.33 7.97 -19.72
C SER A 199 -4.41 7.71 -21.22
N PRO A 200 -5.55 7.22 -21.74
CA PRO A 200 -5.73 7.11 -23.18
C PRO A 200 -5.61 8.50 -23.83
N PRO A 201 -5.05 8.62 -25.05
CA PRO A 201 -5.00 9.88 -25.75
C PRO A 201 -6.43 10.42 -25.91
N VAL A 202 -6.63 11.68 -25.53
CA VAL A 202 -7.88 12.39 -25.78
C VAL A 202 -7.99 12.58 -27.29
N HIS A 203 -8.88 11.84 -27.94
CA HIS A 203 -9.23 11.99 -29.36
C HIS A 203 -10.43 12.92 -29.52
#